data_AF-A0A4V7ICV5-F1
#
_entry.id   AF-A0A4V7ICV5-F1
#
_cell.length_a   1.000
_cell.length_b   1.000
_cell.length_c   1.000
_cell.angle_alpha   90.00
_cell.angle_beta   90.00
_cell.angle_gamma   90.00
#
_symmetry.space_group_name_H-M   'P 1'
#
loop_
_entity.id
_entity.type
_entity.pdbx_description
1 polymer ?
#
loop_
_entity_poly.entity_id
_entity_poly.type
_entity_poly.pdbx_seq_one_letter_code
_entity_poly.pdbx_strand_id
1 'polypeptide(L)' 'MNKVTIYHFTDPMMGLTYESEPFFRQLETHFGDQVALKFVMAS' A
#
# COMPACT_ATOMS: atom_id res chain seq x y z
N MET A 1 12.65 15.43 -3.35
CA MET A 1 11.61 15.55 -2.30
C MET A 1 11.61 14.28 -1.48
N ASN A 2 11.48 14.37 -0.15
CA ASN A 2 11.28 13.18 0.67
C ASN A 2 9.86 12.67 0.48
N LYS A 3 9.70 11.43 -0.02
CA LYS A 3 8.40 10.76 -0.11
C LYS A 3 7.98 10.26 1.26
N VAL A 4 6.69 10.33 1.56
CA VAL A 4 6.11 9.66 2.73
C VAL A 4 6.04 8.17 2.43
N THR A 5 6.61 7.35 3.31
CA THR A 5 6.52 5.88 3.18
C THR A 5 5.34 5.37 3.97
N ILE A 6 4.44 4.64 3.32
CA ILE A 6 3.28 3.99 3.95
C ILE A 6 3.54 2.48 3.98
N TYR A 7 3.54 1.91 5.17
CA TYR A 7 3.69 0.48 5.37
C TYR A 7 2.31 -0.16 5.54
N HIS A 8 1.97 -1.10 4.67
CA HIS A 8 0.78 -1.92 4.76
C HIS A 8 1.15 -3.30 5.27
N PHE A 9 0.87 -3.55 6.55
CA PHE A 9 1.07 -4.85 7.19
C PHE A 9 -0.17 -5.71 7.00
N THR A 10 -0.04 -6.83 6.31
CA THR A 10 -1.18 -7.66 5.94
C THR A 10 -0.79 -9.12 5.74
N ASP A 11 -1.74 -10.04 5.89
CA ASP A 11 -1.59 -11.44 5.51
C ASP A 11 -2.19 -11.64 4.09
N PRO A 12 -1.47 -12.21 3.12
CA PRO A 12 -1.99 -12.48 1.77
C PRO A 12 -3.27 -13.33 1.74
N MET A 13 -3.52 -14.11 2.78
CA MET A 13 -4.69 -14.98 2.92
C MET A 13 -5.91 -14.25 3.51
N MET A 14 -5.78 -12.99 3.94
CA MET A 14 -6.93 -12.19 4.35
C MET A 14 -7.66 -11.59 3.13
N GLY A 15 -8.97 -11.84 3.03
CA GLY A 15 -9.81 -11.26 1.97
C GLY A 15 -9.72 -9.74 1.87
N LEU A 16 -9.62 -9.06 3.03
CA LEU A 16 -9.49 -7.60 3.13
C LEU A 16 -8.23 -7.07 2.43
N THR A 17 -7.18 -7.88 2.28
CA THR A 17 -5.97 -7.52 1.53
C THR A 17 -6.29 -7.30 0.07
N TYR A 18 -7.06 -8.19 -0.54
CA TYR A 18 -7.49 -8.07 -1.93
C TYR A 18 -8.46 -6.90 -2.10
N GLU A 19 -9.37 -6.70 -1.16
CA GLU A 19 -10.32 -5.58 -1.19
C GLU A 19 -9.61 -4.21 -1.10
N SER A 20 -8.43 -4.15 -0.46
CA SER A 20 -7.64 -2.93 -0.32
C SER A 20 -6.75 -2.59 -1.54
N GLU A 21 -6.50 -3.53 -2.45
CA GLU A 21 -5.58 -3.33 -3.59
C GLU A 21 -5.97 -2.16 -4.52
N PRO A 22 -7.26 -1.97 -4.89
CA PRO A 22 -7.67 -0.83 -5.71
C PRO A 22 -7.39 0.53 -5.05
N PHE A 23 -7.51 0.61 -3.73
CA PHE A 23 -7.22 1.83 -2.97
C PHE A 23 -5.73 2.17 -3.02
N PHE A 24 -4.85 1.19 -2.80
CA PHE A 24 -3.40 1.39 -2.90
C PHE A 24 -2.97 1.76 -4.31
N ARG A 25 -3.59 1.17 -5.33
CA ARG A 25 -3.34 1.52 -6.73
C ARG A 25 -3.72 2.97 -7.04
N GLN A 26 -4.82 3.48 -6.48
CA GLN A 26 -5.17 4.89 -6.62
C GLN A 26 -4.18 5.81 -5.92
N LEU A 27 -3.68 5.45 -4.73
CA LEU A 27 -2.66 6.23 -4.02
C LEU A 27 -1.37 6.37 -4.84
N GLU A 28 -0.86 5.27 -5.41
CA GLU A 28 0.34 5.31 -6.26
C GLU A 28 0.12 6.10 -7.54
N THR A 29 -1.07 6.00 -8.16
CA THR A 29 -1.38 6.71 -9.41
C THR A 29 -1.48 8.22 -9.22
N HIS A 30 -2.14 8.68 -8.15
CA HIS A 30 -2.39 10.11 -7.94
C HIS A 30 -1.26 10.84 -7.21
N PHE A 31 -0.48 10.12 -6.40
CA PHE A 31 0.52 10.70 -5.52
C PHE A 31 1.89 10.04 -5.65
N GLY A 32 2.19 9.40 -6.79
CA GLY A 32 3.43 8.63 -7.01
C GLY A 32 4.73 9.40 -6.73
N ASP A 33 4.73 10.73 -6.86
CA ASP A 33 5.88 11.58 -6.53
C ASP A 33 5.99 11.95 -5.04
N GLN A 34 4.95 11.69 -4.26
CA GLN A 34 4.79 12.11 -2.86
C GLN A 34 4.76 10.92 -1.88
N VAL A 35 4.28 9.75 -2.31
CA VAL A 35 4.17 8.54 -1.48
C VAL A 35 4.90 7.35 -2.08
N ALA A 36 5.37 6.47 -1.20
CA ALA A 36 5.90 5.16 -1.53
C ALA A 36 5.18 4.10 -0.68
N LEU A 37 4.55 3.12 -1.30
CA LEU A 37 3.90 2.01 -0.61
C LEU A 37 4.89 0.87 -0.35
N LYS A 38 4.78 0.25 0.83
CA LYS A 38 5.53 -0.95 1.22
C LYS A 38 4.57 -1.98 1.80
N PHE A 39 4.40 -3.09 1.09
CA PHE A 39 3.61 -4.22 1.56
C PHE A 39 4.50 -5.14 2.39
N VAL A 40 4.11 -5.39 3.63
CA VAL A 40 4.84 -6.22 4.58
C VAL A 40 3.92 -7.35 5.02
N MET A 41 4.38 -8.58 4.89
CA MET A 41 3.66 -9.72 5.43
C MET A 41 3.73 -9.66 6.96
N ALA A 42 2.57 -9.58 7.62
CA ALA A 42 2.50 -9.66 9.07
C ALA A 42 2.68 -11.14 9.48
N SER A 43 3.77 -11.46 10.16
CA SER A 43 4.11 -12.78 10.70
C SER A 43 3.42 -13.06 12.03
#